data_AF-A0A922IUV1-F1
#
_entry.id   AF-A0A922IUV1-F1
#
_cell.length_a   1.000
_cell.length_b   1.000
_cell.length_c   1.000
_cell.angle_alpha   90.00
_cell.angle_beta   90.00
_cell.angle_gamma   90.00
#
_symmetry.space_group_name_H-M   'P 1'
#
loop_
_entity.id
_entity.type
_entity.pdbx_description
1 polymer ?
#
loop_
_entity_poly.entity_id
_entity_poly.type
_entity_poly.pdbx_seq_one_letter_code
_entity_poly.pdbx_strand_id
1 'polypeptide(L)'
;METYRLIGKEHAFLMPNHMCDTDILMMWLLAQRFGCLRSALMVVKKSSKYLPIYGWAIWFFGFVFLDRSWEKDEQKLKSSFQELQDFPRPFWLTMFVEGTRMTPVKLLEAQEFAASRGLPVPRHVLIPRTKGFVAAVKYMRSFVPAVYDITVAVPKGHAVPSLLSICNRQPSEVKIHIKRYSMKELPESDASIAQWCRDRFVEKDAMLEKFQAEGRFGDQKIPDAGRSLKSLLVCITCTCTTYFGIYKFCKMFSLLSTWKGNGILAAGLAMAVLFLHILFEYTKLPQRSLVAAETNEKKKKKLN
;
A
#
# COMPACT_ATOMS: atom_id res chain seq x y z
N MET A 1 13.55 -18.51 9.78
CA MET A 1 13.62 -17.91 11.15
C MET A 1 14.23 -16.51 11.15
N GLU A 2 15.27 -16.23 10.36
CA GLU A 2 15.93 -14.92 10.34
C GLU A 2 14.97 -13.75 10.02
N THR A 3 14.16 -13.86 8.95
CA THR A 3 13.13 -12.87 8.59
C THR A 3 12.28 -12.48 9.79
N TYR A 4 11.75 -13.46 10.52
CA TYR A 4 10.89 -13.21 11.69
C TYR A 4 11.65 -12.59 12.88
N ARG A 5 12.94 -12.90 13.04
CA ARG A 5 13.74 -12.36 14.13
C ARG A 5 14.04 -10.86 13.95
N LEU A 6 14.26 -10.45 12.70
CA LEU A 6 14.74 -9.12 12.32
C LEU A 6 13.62 -8.15 11.90
N ILE A 7 12.50 -8.66 11.39
CA ILE A 7 11.37 -7.83 10.94
C ILE A 7 10.92 -6.87 12.06
N GLY A 8 10.87 -5.59 11.74
CA GLY A 8 10.48 -4.51 12.66
C GLY A 8 11.61 -4.00 13.58
N LYS A 9 12.80 -4.59 13.51
CA LYS A 9 13.96 -4.22 14.34
C LYS A 9 15.13 -3.60 13.55
N GLU A 10 15.02 -3.53 12.24
CA GLU A 10 16.02 -2.93 11.34
C GLU A 10 15.33 -1.99 10.34
N HIS A 11 16.09 -1.06 9.74
CA HIS A 11 15.60 -0.31 8.59
C HIS A 11 15.33 -1.26 7.43
N ALA A 12 14.23 -1.05 6.72
CA ALA A 12 13.80 -1.96 5.68
C ALA A 12 13.15 -1.23 4.51
N PHE A 13 13.46 -1.70 3.31
CA PHE A 13 12.69 -1.38 2.12
C PHE A 13 11.69 -2.50 1.84
N LEU A 14 10.40 -2.18 1.77
CA LEU A 14 9.33 -3.14 1.56
C LEU A 14 8.85 -3.11 0.11
N MET A 15 8.79 -4.28 -0.52
CA MET A 15 8.36 -4.49 -1.90
C MET A 15 7.15 -5.45 -1.95
N PRO A 16 5.93 -4.97 -1.64
CA PRO A 16 4.70 -5.75 -1.80
C PRO A 16 4.20 -5.78 -3.25
N ASN A 17 3.37 -6.78 -3.58
CA ASN A 17 2.45 -6.71 -4.73
C ASN A 17 1.27 -5.76 -4.45
N HIS A 18 0.62 -5.24 -5.49
CA HIS A 18 -0.39 -4.18 -5.44
C HIS A 18 -1.76 -4.69 -5.93
N MET A 19 -2.52 -5.27 -5.01
CA MET A 19 -3.79 -5.94 -5.23
C MET A 19 -5.00 -4.99 -5.24
N CYS A 20 -5.13 -4.13 -4.23
CA CYS A 20 -6.37 -3.36 -3.99
C CYS A 20 -6.13 -1.97 -3.40
N ASP A 21 -7.20 -1.24 -3.13
CA ASP A 21 -7.21 0.09 -2.50
C ASP A 21 -6.79 0.05 -1.01
N THR A 22 -6.88 -1.11 -0.37
CA THR A 22 -6.57 -1.29 1.05
C THR A 22 -5.15 -1.80 1.32
N ASP A 23 -4.31 -1.97 0.28
CA ASP A 23 -2.94 -2.46 0.44
C ASP A 23 -2.11 -1.64 1.44
N ILE A 24 -2.28 -0.31 1.43
CA ILE A 24 -1.63 0.60 2.38
C ILE A 24 -2.06 0.29 3.82
N LEU A 25 -3.36 0.06 4.04
CA LEU A 25 -3.88 -0.31 5.36
C LEU A 25 -3.35 -1.68 5.79
N MET A 26 -3.24 -2.65 4.88
CA MET A 26 -2.67 -3.97 5.16
C MET A 26 -1.20 -3.87 5.56
N MET A 27 -0.41 -3.01 4.89
CA MET A 27 0.99 -2.76 5.25
C MET A 27 1.12 -2.04 6.61
N TRP A 28 0.21 -1.12 6.94
CA TRP A 28 0.16 -0.52 8.28
C TRP A 28 -0.22 -1.53 9.37
N LEU A 29 -1.20 -2.40 9.11
CA LEU A 29 -1.54 -3.48 10.02
C LEU A 29 -0.33 -4.39 10.25
N LEU A 30 0.39 -4.75 9.19
CA LEU A 30 1.62 -5.53 9.29
C LEU A 30 2.69 -4.79 10.12
N ALA A 31 2.93 -3.51 9.84
CA ALA A 31 3.86 -2.69 10.62
C ALA A 31 3.45 -2.58 12.09
N GLN A 32 2.16 -2.51 12.40
CA GLN A 32 1.65 -2.53 13.77
C GLN A 32 1.97 -3.85 14.48
N ARG A 33 1.79 -4.99 13.80
CA ARG A 33 2.12 -6.32 14.35
C ARG A 33 3.60 -6.46 14.70
N PHE A 34 4.47 -5.78 13.97
CA PHE A 34 5.92 -5.82 14.18
C PHE A 34 6.48 -4.55 14.84
N GLY A 35 5.63 -3.69 15.42
CA GLY A 35 6.06 -2.52 16.20
C GLY A 35 6.68 -1.37 15.38
N CYS A 36 6.54 -1.38 14.05
CA CYS A 36 7.13 -0.40 13.13
C CYS A 36 6.11 0.64 12.59
N LEU A 37 4.84 0.61 13.05
CA LEU A 37 3.78 1.50 12.52
C LEU A 37 4.15 3.00 12.58
N ARG A 38 4.85 3.45 13.63
CA ARG A 38 5.25 4.86 13.81
C ARG A 38 6.22 5.36 12.72
N SER A 39 6.91 4.44 12.05
CA SER A 39 7.95 4.70 11.05
C SER A 39 7.68 3.92 9.76
N ALA A 40 6.41 3.63 9.50
CA ALA A 40 5.94 2.99 8.27
C ALA A 40 5.66 4.06 7.19
N LEU A 41 6.70 4.41 6.46
CA LEU A 41 6.70 5.36 5.36
C LEU A 41 6.31 4.67 4.05
N MET A 42 5.74 5.43 3.11
CA MET A 42 5.42 4.89 1.79
C MET A 42 5.71 5.89 0.67
N VAL A 43 6.01 5.34 -0.50
CA VAL A 43 6.05 6.07 -1.75
C VAL A 43 4.68 6.01 -2.42
N VAL A 44 4.04 7.17 -2.61
CA VAL A 44 2.64 7.30 -3.05
C VAL A 44 2.49 8.25 -4.22
N LYS A 45 1.37 8.17 -4.94
CA LYS A 45 1.05 9.10 -6.03
C LYS A 45 0.78 10.50 -5.46
N LYS A 46 1.35 11.54 -6.07
CA LYS A 46 1.17 12.94 -5.65
C LYS A 46 -0.29 13.36 -5.59
N SER A 47 -1.15 12.87 -6.49
CA SER A 47 -2.59 13.18 -6.45
C SER A 47 -3.26 12.73 -5.14
N SER A 48 -2.72 11.72 -4.46
CA SER A 48 -3.27 11.24 -3.19
C SER A 48 -3.17 12.27 -2.06
N LYS A 49 -2.31 13.30 -2.20
CA LYS A 49 -2.22 14.42 -1.25
C LYS A 49 -3.49 15.28 -1.20
N TYR A 50 -4.30 15.26 -2.26
CA TYR A 50 -5.53 16.04 -2.37
C TYR A 50 -6.74 15.32 -1.79
N LEU A 51 -6.59 14.06 -1.34
CA LEU A 51 -7.65 13.38 -0.62
C LEU A 51 -7.87 14.05 0.74
N PRO A 52 -9.08 14.49 1.07
CA PRO A 52 -9.37 15.09 2.36
C PRO A 52 -8.97 14.15 3.51
N ILE A 53 -8.36 14.71 4.55
CA ILE A 53 -7.87 14.00 5.75
C ILE A 53 -6.71 13.04 5.45
N TYR A 54 -6.91 12.05 4.56
CA TYR A 54 -5.92 11.05 4.20
C TYR A 54 -4.65 11.67 3.60
N GLY A 55 -4.81 12.57 2.62
CA GLY A 55 -3.69 13.23 1.96
C GLY A 55 -2.86 14.10 2.90
N TRP A 56 -3.51 14.75 3.87
CA TRP A 56 -2.83 15.54 4.90
C TRP A 56 -2.14 14.65 5.92
N ALA A 57 -2.79 13.57 6.37
CA ALA A 57 -2.22 12.63 7.32
C ALA A 57 -0.92 12.02 6.78
N ILE A 58 -0.92 11.52 5.54
CA ILE A 58 0.28 10.94 4.94
C ILE A 58 1.35 12.00 4.64
N TRP A 59 0.97 13.25 4.40
CA TRP A 59 1.93 14.36 4.28
C TRP A 59 2.62 14.64 5.61
N PHE A 60 1.87 14.73 6.72
CA PHE A 60 2.43 14.87 8.07
C PHE A 60 3.26 13.67 8.51
N PHE A 61 2.98 12.47 7.98
CA PHE A 61 3.80 11.28 8.22
C PHE A 61 5.10 11.22 7.42
N GLY A 62 5.38 12.21 6.55
CA GLY A 62 6.62 12.25 5.77
C GLY A 62 6.64 11.27 4.58
N PHE A 63 5.48 10.97 3.99
CA PHE A 63 5.43 10.09 2.82
C PHE A 63 6.04 10.75 1.58
N VAL A 64 6.61 9.93 0.69
CA VAL A 64 7.25 10.40 -0.54
C VAL A 64 6.23 10.43 -1.67
N PHE A 65 5.87 11.63 -2.13
CA PHE A 65 4.89 11.81 -3.21
C PHE A 65 5.53 11.85 -4.60
N LEU A 66 5.04 11.05 -5.55
CA LEU A 66 5.55 11.01 -6.93
C LEU A 66 4.59 11.59 -7.96
N ASP A 67 5.13 12.36 -8.90
CA ASP A 67 4.45 12.94 -10.07
C ASP A 67 4.15 11.88 -11.16
N ARG A 68 4.73 10.68 -11.07
CA ARG A 68 4.64 9.59 -12.07
C ARG A 68 5.36 9.92 -13.37
N SER A 69 6.39 10.76 -13.29
CA SER A 69 7.30 11.11 -14.39
C SER A 69 8.71 11.06 -13.83
N TRP A 70 9.55 10.21 -14.45
CA TRP A 70 10.91 9.97 -13.96
C TRP A 70 11.72 11.26 -13.93
N GLU A 71 11.53 12.09 -14.95
CA GLU A 71 12.21 13.37 -15.15
C GLU A 71 11.98 14.34 -13.97
N LYS A 72 10.81 14.26 -13.33
CA LYS A 72 10.46 15.07 -12.15
C LYS A 72 10.81 14.38 -10.83
N ASP A 73 10.69 13.05 -10.81
CA ASP A 73 10.73 12.25 -9.60
C ASP A 73 12.15 11.82 -9.19
N GLU A 74 13.11 11.76 -10.11
CA GLU A 74 14.47 11.24 -9.84
C GLU A 74 15.18 11.99 -8.71
N GLN A 75 15.30 13.31 -8.82
CA GLN A 75 15.96 14.13 -7.79
C GLN A 75 15.20 14.08 -6.47
N LYS A 76 13.86 14.04 -6.53
CA LYS A 76 13.02 13.95 -5.33
C LYS A 76 13.20 12.61 -4.61
N LEU A 77 13.26 11.51 -5.34
CA LEU A 77 13.52 10.18 -4.79
C LEU A 77 14.91 10.15 -4.15
N LYS A 78 15.92 10.69 -4.84
CA LYS A 78 17.27 10.80 -4.30
C LYS A 78 17.29 11.56 -2.97
N SER A 79 16.77 12.78 -2.92
CA SER A 79 16.79 13.58 -1.69
C SER A 79 15.99 12.91 -0.57
N SER A 80 14.77 12.44 -0.88
CA SER A 80 13.91 11.79 0.11
C SER A 80 14.53 10.52 0.69
N PHE A 81 15.27 9.76 -0.10
CA PHE A 81 15.96 8.56 0.40
C PHE A 81 17.19 8.90 1.23
N GLN A 82 17.98 9.90 0.82
CA GLN A 82 19.14 10.33 1.59
C GLN A 82 18.76 10.93 2.95
N GLU A 83 17.64 11.65 3.03
CA GLU A 83 17.09 12.17 4.29
C GLU A 83 16.75 11.07 5.32
N LEU A 84 16.55 9.81 4.88
CA LEU A 84 16.28 8.69 5.78
C LEU A 84 17.53 8.11 6.45
N GLN A 85 18.72 8.55 6.06
CA GLN A 85 19.97 8.05 6.64
C GLN A 85 20.05 8.34 8.14
N ASP A 86 19.60 9.51 8.56
CA ASP A 86 19.64 9.96 9.97
C ASP A 86 18.34 9.62 10.72
N PHE A 87 17.51 8.71 10.20
CA PHE A 87 16.22 8.40 10.81
C PHE A 87 16.43 7.67 12.17
N PRO A 88 15.89 8.20 13.29
CA PRO A 88 16.36 7.86 14.64
C PRO A 88 15.94 6.48 15.17
N ARG A 89 15.26 5.67 14.36
CA ARG A 89 14.68 4.37 14.75
C ARG A 89 14.48 3.49 13.51
N PRO A 90 14.34 2.16 13.66
CA PRO A 90 13.95 1.30 12.55
C PRO A 90 12.74 1.88 11.79
N PHE A 91 12.83 1.95 10.46
CA PHE A 91 11.76 2.45 9.60
C PHE A 91 11.51 1.45 8.48
N TRP A 92 10.27 1.44 7.99
CA TRP A 92 9.89 0.68 6.80
C TRP A 92 9.49 1.65 5.71
N LEU A 93 10.19 1.63 4.59
CA LEU A 93 9.80 2.38 3.40
C LEU A 93 9.16 1.43 2.39
N THR A 94 7.86 1.55 2.19
CA THR A 94 7.11 0.69 1.27
C THR A 94 6.98 1.32 -0.11
N MET A 95 7.25 0.53 -1.16
CA MET A 95 6.99 0.92 -2.54
C MET A 95 6.31 -0.20 -3.31
N PHE A 96 5.13 0.09 -3.85
CA PHE A 96 4.45 -0.78 -4.81
C PHE A 96 5.08 -0.59 -6.20
N VAL A 97 6.09 -1.41 -6.50
CA VAL A 97 6.90 -1.25 -7.72
C VAL A 97 6.14 -1.55 -9.01
N GLU A 98 4.99 -2.23 -8.96
CA GLU A 98 4.04 -2.34 -10.08
C GLU A 98 3.55 -0.96 -10.57
N GLY A 99 3.58 0.04 -9.68
CA GLY A 99 3.24 1.44 -9.98
C GLY A 99 1.74 1.71 -10.04
N THR A 100 0.89 0.69 -10.05
CA THR A 100 -0.56 0.80 -10.00
C THR A 100 -1.18 -0.49 -9.47
N ARG A 101 -2.37 -0.37 -8.88
CA ARG A 101 -3.21 -1.52 -8.54
C ARG A 101 -3.45 -2.38 -9.78
N MET A 102 -3.47 -3.69 -9.57
CA MET A 102 -3.91 -4.66 -10.55
C MET A 102 -5.42 -4.51 -10.81
N THR A 103 -5.78 -4.39 -12.08
CA THR A 103 -7.16 -4.50 -12.56
C THR A 103 -7.17 -5.46 -13.75
N PRO A 104 -8.32 -6.08 -14.11
CA PRO A 104 -8.35 -7.00 -15.25
C PRO A 104 -7.85 -6.36 -16.55
N VAL A 105 -8.18 -5.09 -16.81
CA VAL A 105 -7.67 -4.34 -17.98
C VAL A 105 -6.15 -4.23 -17.94
N LYS A 106 -5.59 -3.80 -16.80
CA LYS A 106 -4.14 -3.59 -16.67
C LYS A 106 -3.36 -4.89 -16.71
N LEU A 107 -3.95 -5.96 -16.18
CA LEU A 107 -3.37 -7.31 -16.28
C LEU A 107 -3.32 -7.75 -17.74
N LEU A 108 -4.40 -7.58 -18.50
CA LEU A 108 -4.41 -7.89 -19.93
C LEU A 108 -3.37 -7.07 -20.71
N GLU A 109 -3.29 -5.75 -20.46
CA GLU A 109 -2.27 -4.89 -21.07
C GLU A 109 -0.85 -5.35 -20.72
N ALA A 110 -0.61 -5.77 -19.47
CA ALA A 110 0.67 -6.33 -19.05
C ALA A 110 0.98 -7.66 -19.75
N GLN A 111 -0.02 -8.53 -19.96
CA GLN A 111 0.13 -9.80 -20.66
C GLN A 111 0.47 -9.60 -22.14
N GLU A 112 -0.21 -8.69 -22.83
CA GLU A 112 0.08 -8.33 -24.21
C GLU A 112 1.49 -7.74 -24.35
N PHE A 113 1.86 -6.84 -23.43
CA PHE A 113 3.21 -6.28 -23.41
C PHE A 113 4.27 -7.36 -23.20
N ALA A 114 4.07 -8.28 -22.24
CA ALA A 114 4.97 -9.38 -21.98
C ALA A 114 5.16 -10.27 -23.22
N ALA A 115 4.06 -10.70 -23.85
CA ALA A 115 4.08 -11.53 -25.04
C ALA A 115 4.81 -10.85 -26.21
N SER A 116 4.57 -9.55 -26.44
CA SER A 116 5.24 -8.80 -27.53
C SER A 116 6.74 -8.59 -27.32
N ARG A 117 7.23 -8.71 -26.08
CA ARG A 117 8.64 -8.51 -25.69
C ARG A 117 9.35 -9.81 -25.32
N GLY A 118 8.70 -10.96 -25.45
CA GLY A 118 9.26 -12.26 -25.05
C GLY A 118 9.52 -12.37 -23.54
N LEU A 119 8.79 -11.62 -22.72
CA LEU A 119 8.88 -11.67 -21.27
C LEU A 119 7.91 -12.73 -20.71
N PRO A 120 8.16 -13.26 -19.50
CA PRO A 120 7.18 -14.09 -18.81
C PRO A 120 5.83 -13.38 -18.67
N VAL A 121 4.76 -14.03 -19.12
CA VAL A 121 3.41 -13.48 -19.13
C VAL A 121 2.79 -13.61 -17.74
N PRO A 122 2.50 -12.51 -17.02
CA PRO A 122 2.02 -12.58 -15.65
C PRO A 122 0.53 -12.94 -15.56
N ARG A 123 0.11 -13.56 -14.46
CA ARG A 123 -1.27 -13.99 -14.21
C ARG A 123 -1.91 -13.36 -12.97
N HIS A 124 -1.10 -13.02 -11.97
CA HIS A 124 -1.53 -12.62 -10.63
C HIS A 124 -0.89 -11.31 -10.14
N VAL A 125 0.07 -10.77 -10.88
CA VAL A 125 0.71 -9.47 -10.63
C VAL A 125 0.86 -8.67 -11.93
N LEU A 126 1.22 -7.40 -11.83
CA LEU A 126 1.69 -6.60 -12.97
C LEU A 126 3.22 -6.65 -13.08
N ILE A 127 3.72 -6.28 -14.26
CA ILE A 127 5.16 -6.14 -14.50
C ILE A 127 5.69 -4.93 -13.73
N PRO A 128 6.76 -5.08 -12.92
CA PRO A 128 7.26 -3.99 -12.09
C PRO A 128 7.90 -2.87 -12.92
N ARG A 129 7.65 -1.61 -12.53
CA ARG A 129 8.33 -0.41 -13.02
C ARG A 129 9.56 -0.17 -12.15
N THR A 130 10.72 -0.61 -12.62
CA THR A 130 11.91 -0.80 -11.78
C THR A 130 12.69 0.46 -11.43
N LYS A 131 12.51 1.60 -12.13
CA LYS A 131 13.34 2.81 -11.92
C LYS A 131 13.35 3.28 -10.46
N GLY A 132 12.18 3.33 -9.82
CA GLY A 132 12.07 3.71 -8.40
C GLY A 132 12.73 2.72 -7.45
N PHE A 133 12.64 1.41 -7.75
CA PHE A 133 13.32 0.36 -7.00
C PHE A 133 14.84 0.47 -7.13
N VAL A 134 15.35 0.68 -8.35
CA VAL A 134 16.78 0.87 -8.61
C VAL A 134 17.31 2.08 -7.83
N ALA A 135 16.62 3.21 -7.87
CA ALA A 135 16.98 4.39 -7.08
C ALA A 135 16.98 4.11 -5.58
N ALA A 136 15.97 3.39 -5.07
CA ALA A 136 15.88 3.00 -3.68
C ALA A 136 17.10 2.18 -3.25
N VAL A 137 17.44 1.12 -3.99
CA VAL A 137 18.62 0.30 -3.72
C VAL A 137 19.89 1.15 -3.78
N LYS A 138 20.07 1.95 -4.85
CA LYS A 138 21.27 2.76 -5.07
C LYS A 138 21.53 3.76 -3.94
N TYR A 139 20.50 4.47 -3.47
CA TYR A 139 20.66 5.54 -2.49
C TYR A 139 20.55 5.08 -1.04
N MET A 140 19.94 3.92 -0.78
CA MET A 140 19.75 3.42 0.59
C MET A 140 20.65 2.25 0.99
N ARG A 141 21.39 1.64 0.05
CA ARG A 141 22.23 0.45 0.30
C ARG A 141 23.22 0.61 1.46
N SER A 142 23.74 1.80 1.69
CA SER A 142 24.73 2.05 2.74
C SER A 142 24.18 1.97 4.16
N PHE A 143 22.87 2.21 4.38
CA PHE A 143 22.28 2.30 5.72
C PHE A 143 20.99 1.47 5.92
N VAL A 144 20.34 1.01 4.84
CA VAL A 144 19.20 0.09 4.92
C VAL A 144 19.68 -1.34 4.72
N PRO A 145 19.68 -2.20 5.75
CA PRO A 145 20.26 -3.53 5.68
C PRO A 145 19.45 -4.55 4.86
N ALA A 146 18.15 -4.33 4.63
CA ALA A 146 17.29 -5.36 4.07
C ALA A 146 16.21 -4.84 3.10
N VAL A 147 15.92 -5.68 2.10
CA VAL A 147 14.70 -5.64 1.31
C VAL A 147 13.77 -6.75 1.80
N TYR A 148 12.55 -6.39 2.15
CA TYR A 148 11.48 -7.32 2.49
C TYR A 148 10.55 -7.49 1.30
N ASP A 149 10.65 -8.65 0.67
CA ASP A 149 9.79 -9.06 -0.43
C ASP A 149 8.48 -9.63 0.12
N ILE A 150 7.37 -8.94 -0.13
CA ILE A 150 6.07 -9.25 0.50
C ILE A 150 5.05 -9.68 -0.55
N THR A 151 4.40 -10.82 -0.33
CA THR A 151 3.34 -11.31 -1.20
C THR A 151 2.05 -11.40 -0.41
N VAL A 152 1.05 -10.63 -0.80
CA VAL A 152 -0.29 -10.60 -0.22
C VAL A 152 -1.24 -11.35 -1.13
N ALA A 153 -2.01 -12.28 -0.56
CA ALA A 153 -3.04 -13.03 -1.25
C ALA A 153 -4.32 -13.09 -0.43
N VAL A 154 -5.44 -13.19 -1.14
CA VAL A 154 -6.77 -13.43 -0.55
C VAL A 154 -7.11 -14.91 -0.80
N PRO A 155 -7.42 -15.70 0.25
CA PRO A 155 -7.81 -17.10 0.07
C PRO A 155 -9.04 -17.25 -0.83
N LYS A 156 -9.13 -18.37 -1.54
CA LYS A 156 -10.30 -18.70 -2.36
C LYS A 156 -11.58 -18.65 -1.52
N GLY A 157 -12.66 -18.10 -2.09
CA GLY A 157 -13.93 -17.91 -1.39
C GLY A 157 -14.02 -16.65 -0.52
N HIS A 158 -12.93 -15.91 -0.31
CA HIS A 158 -12.94 -14.64 0.39
C HIS A 158 -13.00 -13.46 -0.59
N ALA A 159 -13.73 -12.41 -0.21
CA ALA A 159 -13.78 -11.18 -0.98
C ALA A 159 -12.47 -10.40 -0.83
N VAL A 160 -12.00 -9.79 -1.93
CA VAL A 160 -10.86 -8.87 -1.88
C VAL A 160 -11.23 -7.67 -1.00
N PRO A 161 -10.42 -7.31 0.01
CA PRO A 161 -10.75 -6.21 0.90
C PRO A 161 -10.78 -4.89 0.12
N SER A 162 -11.81 -4.09 0.41
CA SER A 162 -11.97 -2.72 -0.09
C SER A 162 -12.24 -1.74 1.04
N LEU A 163 -11.98 -0.45 0.81
CA LEU A 163 -12.26 0.58 1.81
C LEU A 163 -13.74 0.55 2.24
N LEU A 164 -14.65 0.36 1.27
CA LEU A 164 -16.08 0.22 1.53
C LEU A 164 -16.41 -1.01 2.38
N SER A 165 -15.80 -2.17 2.08
CA SER A 165 -16.01 -3.39 2.89
C SER A 165 -15.56 -3.21 4.33
N ILE A 166 -14.46 -2.49 4.57
CA ILE A 166 -13.96 -2.16 5.92
C ILE A 166 -14.95 -1.24 6.63
N CYS A 167 -15.45 -0.19 5.98
CA CYS A 167 -16.46 0.71 6.53
C CYS A 167 -17.76 -0.04 6.88
N ASN A 168 -18.13 -1.03 6.08
CA ASN A 168 -19.28 -1.91 6.30
C ASN A 168 -18.99 -3.05 7.30
N ARG A 169 -17.82 -3.02 7.97
CA ARG A 169 -17.38 -4.01 8.97
C ARG A 169 -17.41 -5.46 8.43
N GLN A 170 -17.20 -5.63 7.14
CA GLN A 170 -17.16 -6.96 6.53
C GLN A 170 -15.85 -7.65 6.91
N PRO A 171 -15.90 -8.88 7.43
CA PRO A 171 -14.68 -9.62 7.73
C PRO A 171 -13.92 -9.88 6.43
N SER A 172 -12.60 -9.73 6.49
CA SER A 172 -11.71 -9.99 5.37
C SER A 172 -10.51 -10.78 5.84
N GLU A 173 -10.13 -11.79 5.07
CA GLU A 173 -8.97 -12.63 5.36
C GLU A 173 -7.93 -12.44 4.27
N VAL A 174 -6.69 -12.20 4.70
CA VAL A 174 -5.53 -12.12 3.81
C VAL A 174 -4.41 -12.96 4.38
N LYS A 175 -3.63 -13.55 3.49
CA LYS A 175 -2.38 -14.25 3.81
C LYS A 175 -1.23 -13.41 3.30
N ILE A 176 -0.18 -13.31 4.11
CA ILE A 176 1.01 -12.54 3.79
C ILE A 176 2.21 -13.47 3.89
N HIS A 177 2.94 -13.63 2.80
CA HIS A 177 4.25 -14.23 2.77
C HIS A 177 5.32 -13.13 2.76
N ILE A 178 6.39 -13.31 3.53
CA ILE A 178 7.45 -12.32 3.69
C ILE A 178 8.80 -13.03 3.59
N LYS A 179 9.66 -12.53 2.70
CA LYS A 179 11.04 -13.00 2.56
C LYS A 179 12.01 -11.83 2.67
N ARG A 180 13.00 -11.97 3.54
CA ARG A 180 14.09 -11.00 3.72
C ARG A 180 15.20 -11.29 2.72
N TYR A 181 15.74 -10.24 2.12
CA TYR A 181 16.96 -10.25 1.32
C TYR A 181 17.93 -9.20 1.87
N SER A 182 19.20 -9.55 2.03
CA SER A 182 20.22 -8.59 2.44
C SER A 182 20.43 -7.56 1.34
N MET A 183 20.40 -6.27 1.69
CA MET A 183 20.63 -5.18 0.73
C MET A 183 22.04 -5.25 0.13
N LYS A 184 23.00 -5.81 0.87
CA LYS A 184 24.40 -6.01 0.43
C LYS A 184 24.55 -7.12 -0.61
N GLU A 185 23.60 -8.04 -0.68
CA GLU A 185 23.62 -9.17 -1.63
C GLU A 185 22.90 -8.85 -2.94
N LEU A 186 22.23 -7.70 -3.03
CA LEU A 186 21.61 -7.27 -4.27
C LEU A 186 22.70 -6.92 -5.31
N PRO A 187 22.44 -7.11 -6.61
CA PRO A 187 23.38 -6.76 -7.66
C PRO A 187 23.79 -5.27 -7.63
N GLU A 188 24.96 -4.91 -8.17
CA GLU A 188 25.48 -3.54 -8.09
C GLU A 188 25.01 -2.62 -9.23
N SER A 189 24.85 -3.15 -10.46
CA SER A 189 24.50 -2.32 -11.61
C SER A 189 23.01 -2.03 -11.70
N ASP A 190 22.63 -0.83 -12.15
CA ASP A 190 21.24 -0.41 -12.31
C ASP A 190 20.40 -1.43 -13.13
N ALA A 191 20.99 -1.99 -14.20
CA ALA A 191 20.35 -3.00 -15.04
C ALA A 191 20.11 -4.33 -14.31
N SER A 192 21.09 -4.79 -13.51
CA SER A 192 20.99 -6.04 -12.77
C SER A 192 20.06 -5.93 -11.56
N ILE A 193 20.02 -4.78 -10.88
CA ILE A 193 19.03 -4.48 -9.83
C ILE A 193 17.61 -4.49 -10.43
N ALA A 194 17.44 -3.88 -11.61
CA ALA A 194 16.16 -3.91 -12.31
C ALA A 194 15.75 -5.34 -12.68
N GLN A 195 16.70 -6.17 -13.14
CA GLN A 195 16.43 -7.57 -13.44
C GLN A 195 16.04 -8.35 -12.19
N TRP A 196 16.77 -8.18 -11.09
CA TRP A 196 16.44 -8.79 -9.81
C TRP A 196 15.01 -8.49 -9.36
N CYS A 197 14.56 -7.24 -9.54
CA CYS A 197 13.17 -6.84 -9.23
C CYS A 197 12.16 -7.57 -10.13
N ARG A 198 12.43 -7.68 -11.44
CA ARG A 198 11.58 -8.44 -12.36
C ARG A 198 11.52 -9.92 -11.98
N ASP A 199 12.65 -10.54 -11.67
CA ASP A 199 12.73 -11.95 -11.30
C ASP A 199 11.94 -12.25 -10.02
N ARG A 200 12.00 -11.37 -9.02
CA ARG A 200 11.15 -11.49 -7.82
C ARG A 200 9.66 -11.44 -8.17
N PHE A 201 9.25 -10.60 -9.12
CA PHE A 201 7.84 -10.55 -9.54
C PHE A 201 7.40 -11.79 -10.34
N VAL A 202 8.31 -12.42 -11.09
CA VAL A 202 8.05 -13.73 -11.70
C VAL A 202 7.85 -14.80 -10.63
N GLU A 203 8.71 -14.81 -9.59
CA GLU A 203 8.56 -15.72 -8.45
C GLU A 203 7.26 -15.47 -7.66
N LYS A 204 6.88 -14.20 -7.45
CA LYS A 204 5.60 -13.84 -6.83
C LYS A 204 4.41 -14.37 -7.61
N ASP A 205 4.42 -14.22 -8.93
CA ASP A 205 3.34 -14.67 -9.80
C ASP A 205 3.11 -16.19 -9.68
N ALA A 206 4.21 -16.95 -9.74
CA ALA A 206 4.20 -18.39 -9.56
C ALA A 206 3.79 -18.81 -8.14
N MET A 207 4.20 -18.04 -7.12
CA MET A 207 3.80 -18.27 -5.73
C MET A 207 2.29 -18.03 -5.53
N LEU A 208 1.73 -17.01 -6.17
CA LEU A 208 0.31 -16.72 -6.13
C LEU A 208 -0.52 -17.78 -6.87
N GLU A 209 0.00 -18.34 -7.97
CA GLU A 209 -0.62 -19.48 -8.68
C GLU A 209 -0.73 -20.69 -7.75
N LYS A 210 0.37 -21.08 -7.10
CA LYS A 210 0.37 -22.17 -6.11
C LYS A 210 -0.58 -21.88 -4.96
N PHE A 211 -0.60 -20.64 -4.47
CA PHE A 211 -1.51 -20.24 -3.41
C PHE A 211 -2.98 -20.37 -3.81
N GLN A 212 -3.36 -20.09 -5.06
CA GLN A 212 -4.74 -20.29 -5.54
C GLN A 212 -5.16 -21.77 -5.55
N ALA A 213 -4.21 -22.68 -5.79
CA ALA A 213 -4.45 -24.13 -5.76
C ALA A 213 -4.50 -24.69 -4.33
N GLU A 214 -3.59 -24.24 -3.45
CA GLU A 214 -3.36 -24.87 -2.14
C GLU A 214 -3.97 -24.09 -0.96
N GLY A 215 -4.29 -22.80 -1.13
CA GLY A 215 -4.78 -21.92 -0.07
C GLY A 215 -3.75 -21.50 0.98
N ARG A 216 -2.47 -21.84 0.78
CA ARG A 216 -1.35 -21.54 1.70
C ARG A 216 -0.06 -21.27 0.94
N PHE A 217 0.85 -20.50 1.54
CA PHE A 217 2.17 -20.18 0.96
C PHE A 217 3.27 -21.19 1.31
N GLY A 218 2.97 -22.16 2.17
CA GLY A 218 3.90 -23.17 2.68
C GLY A 218 3.46 -23.69 4.05
N ASP A 219 4.30 -24.52 4.67
CA ASP A 219 4.01 -25.18 5.96
C ASP A 219 4.57 -24.42 7.18
N GLN A 220 5.42 -23.41 6.95
CA GLN A 220 6.05 -22.68 8.04
C GLN A 220 5.04 -21.75 8.73
N LYS A 221 4.57 -22.18 9.90
CA LYS A 221 3.76 -21.32 10.79
C LYS A 221 4.66 -20.28 11.43
N ILE A 222 4.35 -19.02 11.19
CA ILE A 222 4.92 -17.90 11.93
C ILE A 222 4.08 -17.74 13.21
N PRO A 223 4.70 -17.53 14.40
CA PRO A 223 3.95 -17.25 15.61
C PRO A 223 3.03 -16.04 15.40
N ASP A 224 1.80 -16.12 15.91
CA ASP A 224 0.90 -14.97 15.87
C ASP A 224 1.56 -13.79 16.60
N ALA A 225 1.86 -12.72 15.85
CA ALA A 225 2.41 -11.50 16.42
C ALA A 225 1.45 -10.82 17.40
N GLY A 226 0.17 -11.25 17.44
CA GLY A 226 -0.82 -10.78 18.40
C GLY A 226 -1.19 -9.32 18.19
N ARG A 227 -2.18 -8.83 18.93
CA ARG A 227 -2.52 -7.40 18.92
C ARG A 227 -1.79 -6.73 20.09
N SER A 228 -1.12 -5.62 19.84
CA SER A 228 -0.42 -4.88 20.89
C SER A 228 -1.41 -4.14 21.80
N LEU A 229 -1.32 -4.39 23.11
CA LEU A 229 -2.07 -3.64 24.12
C LEU A 229 -1.77 -2.14 24.06
N LYS A 230 -0.54 -1.76 23.67
CA LYS A 230 -0.15 -0.35 23.49
C LYS A 230 -1.02 0.34 22.45
N SER A 231 -1.34 -0.33 21.34
CA SER A 231 -2.22 0.22 20.30
C SER A 231 -3.64 0.40 20.80
N LEU A 232 -4.15 -0.54 21.62
CA LEU A 232 -5.46 -0.42 22.24
C LEU A 232 -5.52 0.76 23.21
N LEU A 233 -4.52 0.90 24.09
CA LEU A 233 -4.43 2.03 25.02
C LEU A 233 -4.36 3.37 24.27
N VAL A 234 -3.54 3.48 23.22
CA VAL A 234 -3.49 4.68 22.38
C VAL A 234 -4.85 4.97 21.75
N CYS A 235 -5.53 3.96 21.22
CA CYS A 235 -6.85 4.14 20.63
C CYS A 235 -7.87 4.63 21.65
N ILE A 236 -7.95 4.00 22.84
CA ILE A 236 -8.83 4.42 23.93
C ILE A 236 -8.53 5.86 24.34
N THR A 237 -7.26 6.19 24.62
CA THR A 237 -6.86 7.53 25.03
C THR A 237 -7.22 8.58 23.97
N CYS A 238 -6.87 8.34 22.69
CA CYS A 238 -7.22 9.23 21.60
C CYS A 238 -8.73 9.41 21.48
N THR A 239 -9.51 8.32 21.52
CA THR A 239 -10.97 8.39 21.46
C THR A 239 -11.56 9.18 22.63
N CYS A 240 -11.09 8.95 23.86
CA CYS A 240 -11.52 9.70 25.04
C CYS A 240 -11.19 11.19 24.93
N THR A 241 -9.95 11.54 24.55
CA THR A 241 -9.53 12.94 24.38
C THR A 241 -10.31 13.63 23.26
N THR A 242 -10.53 12.96 22.13
CA THR A 242 -11.33 13.49 21.03
C THR A 242 -12.79 13.69 21.45
N TYR A 243 -13.40 12.72 22.14
CA TYR A 243 -14.77 12.85 22.62
C TYR A 243 -14.93 13.98 23.63
N PHE A 244 -13.99 14.10 24.58
CA PHE A 244 -13.96 15.22 25.53
C PHE A 244 -13.81 16.58 24.82
N GLY A 245 -12.93 16.67 23.83
CA GLY A 245 -12.75 17.86 23.00
C GLY A 245 -14.02 18.24 22.25
N ILE A 246 -14.68 17.27 21.59
CA ILE A 246 -15.95 17.47 20.89
C ILE A 246 -17.02 17.96 21.88
N TYR A 247 -17.14 17.32 23.05
CA TYR A 247 -18.10 17.73 24.07
C TYR A 247 -17.87 19.19 24.52
N LYS A 248 -16.62 19.55 24.84
CA LYS A 248 -16.27 20.92 25.25
C LYS A 248 -16.53 21.92 24.13
N PHE A 249 -16.21 21.58 22.89
CA PHE A 249 -16.47 22.40 21.71
C PHE A 249 -17.98 22.62 21.48
N CYS A 250 -18.79 21.55 21.51
CA CYS A 250 -20.24 21.63 21.39
C CYS A 250 -20.86 22.49 22.50
N LYS A 251 -20.37 22.37 23.74
CA LYS A 251 -20.84 23.19 24.87
C LYS A 251 -20.45 24.65 24.72
N MET A 252 -19.19 24.94 24.35
CA MET A 252 -18.66 26.29 24.19
C MET A 252 -19.44 27.11 23.16
N PHE A 253 -19.83 26.47 22.05
CA PHE A 253 -20.57 27.13 20.97
C PHE A 253 -22.09 26.89 21.02
N SER A 254 -22.60 26.29 22.10
CA SER A 254 -24.03 25.95 22.24
C SER A 254 -24.60 25.23 21.00
N LEU A 255 -23.79 24.37 20.38
CA LEU A 255 -24.10 23.76 19.07
C LEU A 255 -25.31 22.84 19.11
N LEU A 256 -25.56 22.24 20.27
CA LEU A 256 -26.70 21.32 20.48
C LEU A 256 -27.93 22.02 21.08
N SER A 257 -27.80 23.28 21.49
CA SER A 257 -28.85 23.99 22.24
C SER A 257 -29.58 25.05 21.40
N THR A 258 -29.11 25.33 20.19
CA THR A 258 -29.65 26.40 19.34
C THR A 258 -29.92 25.89 17.92
N TRP A 259 -30.94 26.44 17.25
CA TRP A 259 -31.22 26.12 15.84
C TRP A 259 -30.06 26.46 14.91
N LYS A 260 -29.34 27.56 15.19
CA LYS A 260 -28.11 27.93 14.46
C LYS A 260 -27.02 26.88 14.65
N GLY A 261 -26.82 26.42 15.89
CA GLY A 261 -25.87 25.36 16.23
C GLY A 261 -26.19 24.04 15.52
N ASN A 262 -27.46 23.62 15.56
CA ASN A 262 -27.93 22.42 14.86
C ASN A 262 -27.71 22.53 13.35
N GLY A 263 -27.94 23.71 12.77
CA GLY A 263 -27.63 23.98 11.35
C GLY A 263 -26.15 23.81 11.03
N ILE A 264 -25.25 24.31 11.88
CA ILE A 264 -23.79 24.14 11.72
C ILE A 264 -23.40 22.66 11.81
N LEU A 265 -23.96 21.91 12.76
CA LEU A 265 -23.71 20.47 12.89
C LEU A 265 -24.20 19.68 11.67
N ALA A 266 -25.41 19.99 11.18
CA ALA A 266 -25.97 19.36 10.00
C ALA A 266 -25.11 19.64 8.75
N ALA A 267 -24.66 20.89 8.57
CA ALA A 267 -23.74 21.26 7.50
C ALA A 267 -22.39 20.52 7.61
N GLY A 268 -21.83 20.42 8.83
CA GLY A 268 -20.61 19.66 9.09
C GLY A 268 -20.75 18.18 8.77
N LEU A 269 -21.88 17.56 9.14
CA LEU A 269 -22.17 16.16 8.81
C LEU A 269 -22.31 15.97 7.29
N ALA A 270 -23.03 16.86 6.61
CA ALA A 270 -23.17 16.83 5.15
C ALA A 270 -21.80 16.93 4.45
N MET A 271 -20.91 17.81 4.93
CA MET A 271 -19.53 17.92 4.44
C MET A 271 -18.73 16.63 4.69
N ALA A 272 -18.87 16.01 5.86
CA ALA A 272 -18.21 14.73 6.16
C ALA A 272 -18.69 13.60 5.23
N VAL A 273 -20.00 13.52 4.97
CA VAL A 273 -20.59 12.57 4.01
C VAL A 273 -20.06 12.82 2.60
N LEU A 274 -19.99 14.08 2.17
CA LEU A 274 -19.43 14.44 0.87
C LEU A 274 -17.95 14.03 0.75
N PHE A 275 -17.14 14.26 1.79
CA PHE A 275 -15.73 13.84 1.80
C PHE A 275 -15.57 12.32 1.74
N LEU A 276 -16.40 11.57 2.49
CA LEU A 276 -16.41 10.11 2.40
C LEU A 276 -16.82 9.64 1.00
N HIS A 277 -17.81 10.29 0.38
CA HIS A 277 -18.22 9.98 -0.99
C HIS A 277 -17.08 10.19 -1.99
N ILE A 278 -16.41 11.35 -1.95
CA ILE A 278 -15.24 11.65 -2.80
C ILE A 278 -14.14 10.59 -2.59
N LEU A 279 -13.86 10.21 -1.34
CA LEU A 279 -12.87 9.20 -1.02
C LEU A 279 -13.24 7.83 -1.59
N PHE A 280 -14.51 7.41 -1.48
CA PHE A 280 -14.99 6.17 -2.06
C PHE A 280 -14.91 6.19 -3.59
N GLU A 281 -15.37 7.25 -4.26
CA GLU A 281 -15.26 7.34 -5.72
C GLU A 281 -13.80 7.30 -6.20
N TYR A 282 -12.89 7.95 -5.48
CA TYR A 282 -11.47 7.90 -5.81
C TYR A 282 -10.85 6.50 -5.63
N THR A 283 -11.31 5.76 -4.61
CA THR A 283 -10.76 4.45 -4.25
C THR A 283 -11.40 3.29 -4.99
N LYS A 284 -12.61 3.46 -5.55
CA LYS A 284 -13.27 2.44 -6.37
C LYS A 284 -12.34 1.92 -7.47
N LEU A 285 -12.33 0.60 -7.63
CA LEU A 285 -11.83 -0.03 -8.83
C LEU A 285 -12.88 0.17 -9.94
N PRO A 286 -12.48 0.35 -11.21
CA PRO A 286 -13.43 0.42 -12.31
C PRO A 286 -14.32 -0.84 -12.31
N GLN A 287 -15.63 -0.67 -12.49
CA GLN A 287 -16.60 -1.77 -12.45
C GLN A 287 -16.26 -2.86 -13.47
N ARG A 288 -16.41 -4.14 -13.10
CA ARG A 288 -16.13 -5.29 -13.98
C ARG A 288 -16.89 -5.23 -15.32
N SER A 289 -18.10 -4.67 -15.35
CA SER A 289 -18.91 -4.48 -16.56
C SER A 289 -18.31 -3.43 -17.52
N LEU A 290 -17.88 -2.29 -16.99
CA LEU A 290 -17.20 -1.23 -17.75
C LEU A 290 -15.83 -1.73 -18.25
N VAL A 291 -15.13 -2.51 -17.43
CA VAL A 291 -13.87 -3.18 -17.80
C VAL A 291 -14.08 -4.19 -18.94
N ALA A 292 -15.14 -5.01 -18.89
CA ALA A 292 -15.47 -5.94 -19.97
C ALA A 292 -15.84 -5.22 -21.27
N ALA A 293 -16.58 -4.11 -21.17
CA ALA A 293 -16.93 -3.26 -22.31
C ALA A 293 -15.68 -2.61 -22.94
N GLU A 294 -14.81 -1.98 -22.15
CA GLU A 294 -13.55 -1.38 -22.62
C GLU A 294 -12.59 -2.42 -23.22
N THR A 295 -12.53 -3.62 -22.62
CA THR A 295 -11.69 -4.71 -23.12
C THR A 295 -12.20 -5.21 -24.47
N ASN A 296 -13.52 -5.34 -24.63
CA ASN A 296 -14.14 -5.71 -25.90
C ASN A 296 -14.00 -4.62 -26.96
N GLU A 297 -14.09 -3.35 -26.58
CA GLU A 297 -13.90 -2.22 -27.49
C GLU A 297 -12.43 -2.09 -27.96
N LYS A 298 -11.46 -2.26 -27.05
CA LYS A 298 -10.03 -2.31 -27.41
C LYS A 298 -9.70 -3.50 -28.32
N LYS A 299 -10.30 -4.67 -28.08
CA LYS A 299 -10.17 -5.83 -28.97
C LYS A 299 -10.74 -5.54 -30.36
N LYS A 300 -11.91 -4.89 -30.45
CA LYS A 300 -12.52 -4.49 -31.74
C LYS A 300 -11.65 -3.47 -32.49
N LYS A 301 -11.07 -2.49 -31.80
CA LYS A 301 -10.16 -1.49 -32.41
C LYS A 301 -8.80 -2.04 -32.87
N LYS A 302 -8.40 -3.23 -32.42
CA LYS A 302 -7.19 -3.93 -32.89
C LYS A 302 -7.45 -4.89 -34.06
N LEU A 303 -8.72 -5.24 -34.31
CA LEU A 303 -9.14 -6.13 -35.39
C LEU A 303 -9.56 -5.39 -36.67
N ASN A 304 -9.73 -4.07 -36.59
CA ASN A 304 -9.99 -3.15 -37.69
C ASN A 304 -8.74 -2.30 -37.96
#